data_AF-A0A1C6ATW9-F1
#
_entry.id   AF-A0A1C6ATW9-F1
#
_cell.length_a   1.000
_cell.length_b   1.000
_cell.length_c   1.000
_cell.angle_alpha   90.00
_cell.angle_beta   90.00
_cell.angle_gamma   90.00
#
_symmetry.space_group_name_H-M   'P 1'
#
loop_
_entity.id
_entity.type
_entity.pdbx_description
1 polymer ?
#
loop_
_entity_poly.entity_id
_entity_poly.type
_entity_poly.pdbx_seq_one_letter_code
_entity_poly.pdbx_strand_id
1 'polypeptide(L)'
;MARDQLFLTTKVWISNGGYEKAKASIEESLRKLKSDYIDLMLIHQPFNDYYGTYRAMEEAYREGKLRAIGVSNFYPDRLVDLCQFVEITHAVNQVGTHPFLQQGAAHEIIKKYGVQHESWGPFAEGKKGMFSNPVIQEIGGKYGKSAAQTILRFLIQSDVVVIPKSTHQARMAENFDVFDFSLSEADMEAIRGLDEGTSAFLSHQDPAQLNSSPLCTEERNGRMDYVQLGGSDIRASRLCVGCMSFGDPASKMHAWTLDP
;
A
#
# COMPACT_ATOMS: atom_id res chain seq x y z
N MET A 1 -6.67 -6.12 30.79
CA MET A 1 -6.42 -7.01 29.63
C MET A 1 -4.92 -7.26 29.60
N ALA A 2 -4.50 -8.52 29.52
CA ALA A 2 -3.08 -8.84 29.45
C ALA A 2 -2.52 -8.49 28.06
N ARG A 3 -1.21 -8.24 27.95
CA ARG A 3 -0.58 -7.77 26.68
C ARG A 3 -0.70 -8.80 25.55
N ASP A 4 -0.68 -10.09 25.90
CA ASP A 4 -0.86 -11.24 24.99
C ASP A 4 -2.29 -11.40 24.46
N GLN A 5 -3.27 -10.70 25.02
CA GLN A 5 -4.65 -10.64 24.54
C GLN A 5 -4.90 -9.48 23.56
N LEU A 6 -3.87 -8.65 23.31
CA LEU A 6 -3.93 -7.53 22.39
C LEU A 6 -3.10 -7.83 21.14
N PHE A 7 -3.61 -7.42 19.98
CA PHE A 7 -2.85 -7.39 18.73
C PHE A 7 -2.57 -5.93 18.35
N LEU A 8 -1.33 -5.49 18.52
CA LEU A 8 -0.92 -4.12 18.21
C LEU A 8 -0.22 -4.05 16.84
N THR A 9 -0.84 -3.31 15.93
CA THR A 9 -0.26 -2.97 14.62
C THR A 9 0.17 -1.50 14.60
N THR A 10 1.38 -1.22 14.13
CA THR A 10 1.83 0.13 13.79
C THR A 10 2.67 0.11 12.50
N LYS A 11 3.10 1.28 12.03
CA LYS A 11 3.69 1.42 10.70
C LYS A 11 4.92 2.32 10.68
N VAL A 12 5.90 1.98 9.85
CA VAL A 12 7.04 2.86 9.53
C VAL A 12 6.59 3.89 8.50
N TRP A 13 6.65 5.17 8.87
CA TRP A 13 6.32 6.28 7.97
C TRP A 13 7.41 6.51 6.91
N ILE A 14 7.02 7.01 5.74
CA ILE A 14 7.90 7.17 4.56
C ILE A 14 9.17 7.99 4.82
N SER A 15 9.10 9.02 5.68
CA SER A 15 10.27 9.85 6.04
C SER A 15 11.33 9.08 6.85
N ASN A 16 10.92 7.98 7.47
CA ASN A 16 11.77 7.07 8.23
C ASN A 16 12.21 5.87 7.40
N GLY A 17 12.02 5.91 6.07
CA GLY A 17 12.48 4.87 5.16
C GLY A 17 14.01 4.76 5.15
N GLY A 18 14.47 3.52 4.99
CA GLY A 18 15.88 3.12 5.00
C GLY A 18 16.30 2.49 6.32
N TYR A 19 17.35 1.67 6.26
CA TYR A 19 17.71 0.75 7.35
C TYR A 19 17.86 1.42 8.73
N GLU A 20 18.77 2.39 8.88
CA GLU A 20 19.02 3.03 10.18
C GLU A 20 17.81 3.83 10.70
N LYS A 21 17.13 4.57 9.81
CA LYS A 21 15.94 5.35 10.19
C LYS A 21 14.77 4.46 10.61
N ALA A 22 14.61 3.33 9.94
CA ALA A 22 13.59 2.34 10.29
C ALA A 22 13.87 1.72 11.66
N LYS A 23 15.12 1.33 11.96
CA LYS A 23 15.51 0.84 13.30
C LYS A 23 15.14 1.84 14.39
N ALA A 24 15.54 3.11 14.23
CA ALA A 24 15.18 4.16 15.17
C ALA A 24 13.65 4.37 15.29
N SER A 25 12.92 4.28 14.18
CA SER A 25 11.45 4.39 14.17
C SER A 25 10.76 3.22 14.89
N ILE A 26 11.32 2.00 14.82
CA ILE A 26 10.81 0.81 15.52
C ILE A 26 10.99 1.00 17.04
N GLU A 27 12.18 1.38 17.49
CA GLU A 27 12.46 1.66 18.92
C GLU A 27 11.56 2.76 19.48
N GLU A 28 11.40 3.85 18.74
CA GLU A 28 10.52 4.95 19.14
C GLU A 28 9.05 4.52 19.21
N SER A 29 8.62 3.60 18.35
CA SER A 29 7.27 3.04 18.38
C SER A 29 7.05 2.17 19.62
N LEU A 30 7.99 1.28 19.95
CA LEU A 30 7.96 0.47 21.17
C LEU A 30 7.89 1.36 22.42
N ARG A 31 8.73 2.40 22.48
CA ARG A 31 8.74 3.37 23.58
C ARG A 31 7.41 4.11 23.72
N LYS A 32 6.83 4.59 22.62
CA LYS A 32 5.54 5.29 22.62
C LYS A 32 4.37 4.39 23.02
N LEU A 33 4.37 3.15 22.52
CA LEU A 33 3.36 2.15 22.84
C LEU A 33 3.57 1.54 24.24
N LYS A 34 4.71 1.78 24.87
CA LYS A 34 5.11 1.22 26.18
C LYS A 34 5.00 -0.31 26.17
N SER A 35 5.55 -0.92 25.14
CA SER A 35 5.48 -2.36 24.90
C SER A 35 6.86 -2.89 24.53
N ASP A 36 7.18 -4.09 25.02
CA ASP A 36 8.45 -4.78 24.70
C ASP A 36 8.43 -5.37 23.28
N TYR A 37 7.23 -5.59 22.72
CA TYR A 37 7.04 -6.08 21.36
C TYR A 37 5.82 -5.47 20.67
N ILE A 38 5.81 -5.49 19.34
CA ILE A 38 4.69 -5.13 18.46
C ILE A 38 4.25 -6.39 17.71
N ASP A 39 2.94 -6.61 17.59
CA ASP A 39 2.43 -7.83 16.94
C ASP A 39 2.63 -7.78 15.43
N LEU A 40 2.39 -6.61 14.81
CA LEU A 40 2.58 -6.40 13.38
C LEU A 40 3.17 -5.02 13.09
N MET A 41 4.29 -4.98 12.37
CA MET A 41 4.84 -3.74 11.83
C MET A 41 4.69 -3.73 10.31
N LEU A 42 4.20 -2.64 9.75
CA LEU A 42 4.04 -2.48 8.30
C LEU A 42 4.94 -1.35 7.75
N ILE A 43 5.53 -1.53 6.57
CA ILE A 43 5.95 -0.39 5.76
C ILE A 43 4.68 0.34 5.30
N HIS A 44 4.52 1.63 5.65
CA HIS A 44 3.24 2.32 5.41
C HIS A 44 3.00 2.63 3.92
N GLN A 45 4.06 2.93 3.16
CA GLN A 45 3.96 3.41 1.78
C GLN A 45 5.04 2.77 0.89
N PRO A 46 4.76 2.48 -0.40
CA PRO A 46 5.66 1.76 -1.31
C PRO A 46 6.72 2.70 -1.94
N PHE A 47 7.30 3.59 -1.13
CA PHE A 47 8.21 4.64 -1.60
C PHE A 47 9.42 4.73 -0.68
N ASN A 48 10.47 5.44 -1.13
CA ASN A 48 11.77 5.53 -0.47
C ASN A 48 12.49 4.16 -0.43
N ASP A 49 13.53 4.01 0.40
CA ASP A 49 14.27 2.77 0.61
C ASP A 49 13.45 1.75 1.42
N TYR A 50 12.38 1.22 0.81
CA TYR A 50 11.56 0.17 1.42
C TYR A 50 12.34 -1.15 1.61
N TYR A 51 13.38 -1.40 0.80
CA TYR A 51 14.29 -2.53 0.97
C TYR A 51 15.10 -2.44 2.27
N GLY A 52 15.74 -1.30 2.52
CA GLY A 52 16.46 -1.06 3.78
C GLY A 52 15.52 -1.06 4.97
N THR A 53 14.33 -0.49 4.82
CA THR A 53 13.28 -0.54 5.83
C THR A 53 12.91 -1.98 6.19
N TYR A 54 12.69 -2.84 5.18
CA TYR A 54 12.32 -4.22 5.42
C TYR A 54 13.45 -5.02 6.09
N ARG A 55 14.71 -4.83 5.68
CA ARG A 55 15.87 -5.44 6.36
C ARG A 55 15.95 -5.08 7.85
N ALA A 56 15.65 -3.83 8.21
CA ALA A 56 15.59 -3.41 9.61
C ALA A 56 14.43 -4.10 10.37
N MET A 57 13.29 -4.28 9.70
CA MET A 57 12.14 -5.01 10.25
C MET A 57 12.45 -6.50 10.42
N GLU A 58 13.17 -7.14 9.51
CA GLU A 58 13.59 -8.55 9.63
C GLU A 58 14.54 -8.77 10.81
N GLU A 59 15.47 -7.84 11.06
CA GLU A 59 16.34 -7.87 12.23
C GLU A 59 15.51 -7.75 13.52
N ALA A 60 14.65 -6.74 13.62
CA ALA A 60 13.79 -6.55 14.78
C ALA A 60 12.82 -7.72 15.00
N TYR A 61 12.41 -8.41 13.93
CA TYR A 61 11.67 -9.67 14.01
C TYR A 61 12.51 -10.78 14.67
N ARG A 62 13.75 -10.98 14.21
CA ARG A 62 14.66 -11.99 14.80
C ARG A 62 15.02 -11.67 16.26
N GLU A 63 15.08 -10.38 16.62
CA GLU A 63 15.26 -9.92 18.00
C GLU A 63 14.02 -10.09 18.89
N GLY A 64 12.87 -10.48 18.33
CA GLY A 64 11.62 -10.65 19.07
C GLY A 64 10.86 -9.36 19.37
N LYS A 65 11.33 -8.22 18.87
CA LYS A 65 10.65 -6.92 19.01
C LYS A 65 9.41 -6.81 18.12
N LEU A 66 9.41 -7.49 16.99
CA LEU A 66 8.29 -7.58 16.06
C LEU A 66 7.87 -9.04 15.92
N ARG A 67 6.58 -9.35 16.13
CA ARG A 67 6.08 -10.74 15.98
C ARG A 67 5.69 -11.11 14.55
N ALA A 68 5.38 -10.11 13.74
CA ALA A 68 5.11 -10.23 12.32
C ALA A 68 5.48 -8.92 11.61
N ILE A 69 5.85 -9.03 10.33
CA ILE A 69 6.26 -7.90 9.51
C ILE A 69 5.55 -7.97 8.16
N GLY A 70 5.17 -6.81 7.62
CA GLY A 70 4.40 -6.71 6.40
C GLY A 70 4.51 -5.35 5.74
N VAL A 71 3.59 -5.08 4.81
CA VAL A 71 3.57 -3.87 3.98
C VAL A 71 2.16 -3.28 3.91
N SER A 72 2.06 -2.05 3.42
CA SER A 72 0.80 -1.36 3.20
C SER A 72 0.88 -0.60 1.87
N ASN A 73 -0.18 -0.68 1.06
CA ASN A 73 -0.28 -0.06 -0.25
C ASN A 73 0.71 -0.62 -1.31
N PHE A 74 1.16 -1.86 -1.16
CA PHE A 74 2.00 -2.54 -2.15
C PHE A 74 1.11 -3.26 -3.17
N TYR A 75 0.96 -2.67 -4.36
CA TYR A 75 0.25 -3.27 -5.49
C TYR A 75 1.06 -4.45 -6.09
N PRO A 76 0.49 -5.25 -7.02
CA PRO A 76 1.11 -6.49 -7.48
C PRO A 76 2.58 -6.38 -7.87
N ASP A 77 2.98 -5.33 -8.60
CA ASP A 77 4.36 -5.10 -9.01
C ASP A 77 5.30 -4.95 -7.81
N ARG A 78 4.93 -4.12 -6.83
CA ARG A 78 5.75 -3.84 -5.65
C ARG A 78 5.75 -4.98 -4.65
N LEU A 79 4.62 -5.66 -4.49
CA LEU A 79 4.54 -6.82 -3.61
C LEU A 79 5.40 -7.96 -4.15
N VAL A 80 5.30 -8.26 -5.46
CA VAL A 80 6.13 -9.25 -6.13
C VAL A 80 7.61 -8.89 -6.01
N ASP A 81 7.97 -7.65 -6.33
CA ASP A 81 9.34 -7.14 -6.21
C ASP A 81 9.90 -7.44 -4.81
N LEU A 82 9.28 -6.93 -3.76
CA LEU A 82 9.83 -7.10 -2.42
C LEU A 82 9.85 -8.57 -1.97
N CYS A 83 8.80 -9.36 -2.27
CA CYS A 83 8.73 -10.79 -1.92
C CYS A 83 9.89 -11.61 -2.51
N GLN A 84 10.43 -11.23 -3.67
CA GLN A 84 11.48 -11.99 -4.35
C GLN A 84 12.88 -11.75 -3.75
N PHE A 85 13.04 -10.73 -2.91
CA PHE A 85 14.35 -10.23 -2.48
C PHE A 85 14.48 -10.04 -0.96
N VAL A 86 13.52 -10.53 -0.18
CA VAL A 86 13.54 -10.56 1.29
C VAL A 86 13.56 -11.99 1.79
N GLU A 87 14.08 -12.21 2.99
CA GLU A 87 14.18 -13.54 3.59
C GLU A 87 12.87 -13.94 4.28
N ILE A 88 12.21 -12.99 4.94
CA ILE A 88 10.96 -13.21 5.67
C ILE A 88 9.79 -12.76 4.79
N THR A 89 8.91 -13.69 4.45
CA THR A 89 7.70 -13.36 3.70
C THR A 89 6.77 -12.44 4.50
N HIS A 90 6.19 -11.46 3.82
CA HIS A 90 5.21 -10.54 4.40
C HIS A 90 4.04 -11.30 5.02
N ALA A 91 3.75 -11.04 6.29
CA ALA A 91 2.56 -11.60 6.93
C ALA A 91 1.28 -10.94 6.40
N VAL A 92 1.32 -9.62 6.15
CA VAL A 92 0.15 -8.81 5.77
C VAL A 92 0.54 -7.80 4.68
N ASN A 93 -0.39 -7.57 3.75
CA ASN A 93 -0.42 -6.38 2.91
C ASN A 93 -1.74 -5.62 3.18
N GLN A 94 -1.61 -4.43 3.80
CA GLN A 94 -2.76 -3.56 4.11
C GLN A 94 -3.06 -2.64 2.91
N VAL A 95 -4.20 -2.81 2.24
CA VAL A 95 -4.55 -2.07 1.01
C VAL A 95 -5.97 -1.50 1.13
N GLY A 96 -6.23 -0.40 0.40
CA GLY A 96 -7.54 0.23 0.37
C GLY A 96 -8.51 -0.70 -0.33
N THR A 97 -9.44 -1.27 0.43
CA THR A 97 -10.31 -2.34 -0.06
C THR A 97 -11.71 -2.18 0.52
N HIS A 98 -12.70 -2.03 -0.34
CA HIS A 98 -14.11 -1.82 0.01
C HIS A 98 -15.00 -2.20 -1.19
N PRO A 99 -16.34 -2.24 -1.08
CA PRO A 99 -17.21 -2.70 -2.18
C PRO A 99 -17.00 -2.00 -3.53
N PHE A 100 -16.59 -0.73 -3.54
CA PHE A 100 -16.32 0.02 -4.78
C PHE A 100 -14.85 -0.04 -5.26
N LEU A 101 -13.98 -0.76 -4.55
CA LEU A 101 -12.58 -0.99 -4.89
C LEU A 101 -12.15 -2.31 -4.25
N GLN A 102 -12.39 -3.41 -4.94
CA GLN A 102 -12.31 -4.75 -4.32
C GLN A 102 -10.93 -5.40 -4.45
N GLN A 103 -10.04 -4.79 -5.25
CA GLN A 103 -8.66 -5.23 -5.44
C GLN A 103 -8.54 -6.65 -6.00
N GLY A 104 -9.48 -7.13 -6.84
CA GLY A 104 -9.53 -8.53 -7.29
C GLY A 104 -8.18 -9.09 -7.78
N ALA A 105 -7.54 -8.42 -8.76
CA ALA A 105 -6.24 -8.87 -9.26
C ALA A 105 -5.12 -8.80 -8.21
N ALA A 106 -5.14 -7.80 -7.34
CA ALA A 106 -4.14 -7.67 -6.28
C ALA A 106 -4.34 -8.70 -5.16
N HIS A 107 -5.57 -9.04 -4.84
CA HIS A 107 -5.93 -10.06 -3.86
C HIS A 107 -5.43 -11.45 -4.27
N GLU A 108 -5.57 -11.82 -5.55
CA GLU A 108 -5.03 -13.08 -6.06
C GLU A 108 -3.50 -13.16 -5.94
N ILE A 109 -2.80 -12.05 -6.21
CA ILE A 109 -1.35 -11.98 -6.04
C ILE A 109 -0.97 -12.04 -4.55
N ILE A 110 -1.65 -11.30 -3.69
CA ILE A 110 -1.46 -11.35 -2.23
C ILE A 110 -1.57 -12.80 -1.73
N LYS A 111 -2.63 -13.52 -2.12
CA LYS A 111 -2.85 -14.93 -1.79
C LYS A 111 -1.75 -15.85 -2.35
N LYS A 112 -1.37 -15.66 -3.60
CA LYS A 112 -0.32 -16.47 -4.26
C LYS A 112 1.01 -16.43 -3.51
N TYR A 113 1.34 -15.30 -2.87
CA TYR A 113 2.57 -15.14 -2.09
C TYR A 113 2.40 -15.50 -0.61
N GLY A 114 1.26 -16.07 -0.20
CA GLY A 114 1.01 -16.44 1.20
C GLY A 114 0.87 -15.24 2.14
N VAL A 115 0.52 -14.07 1.60
CA VAL A 115 0.35 -12.83 2.35
C VAL A 115 -1.12 -12.65 2.70
N GLN A 116 -1.45 -12.20 3.91
CA GLN A 116 -2.82 -11.87 4.30
C GLN A 116 -3.24 -10.50 3.76
N HIS A 117 -4.41 -10.42 3.12
CA HIS A 117 -5.01 -9.16 2.73
C HIS A 117 -5.67 -8.49 3.94
N GLU A 118 -5.33 -7.24 4.22
CA GLU A 118 -5.99 -6.41 5.22
C GLU A 118 -6.56 -5.14 4.57
N SER A 119 -7.85 -4.90 4.75
CA SER A 119 -8.56 -3.71 4.27
C SER A 119 -8.33 -2.54 5.21
N TRP A 120 -7.67 -1.49 4.70
CA TRP A 120 -7.88 -0.15 5.25
C TRP A 120 -9.05 0.54 4.54
N GLY A 121 -9.74 1.41 5.27
CA GLY A 121 -10.90 2.14 4.76
C GLY A 121 -12.03 1.23 4.25
N PRO A 122 -12.47 0.19 5.01
CA PRO A 122 -13.50 -0.75 4.56
C PRO A 122 -14.83 -0.09 4.16
N PHE A 123 -15.07 1.13 4.64
CA PHE A 123 -16.26 1.94 4.34
C PHE A 123 -16.02 3.10 3.36
N ALA A 124 -14.89 3.10 2.63
CA ALA A 124 -14.42 4.25 1.83
C ALA A 124 -14.46 5.59 2.61
N GLU A 125 -14.24 5.54 3.93
CA GLU A 125 -14.41 6.69 4.85
C GLU A 125 -15.78 7.39 4.77
N GLY A 126 -16.83 6.66 4.41
CA GLY A 126 -18.19 7.18 4.26
C GLY A 126 -18.44 7.93 2.93
N LYS A 127 -17.48 7.91 2.00
CA LYS A 127 -17.62 8.50 0.66
C LYS A 127 -18.58 7.68 -0.21
N LYS A 128 -18.92 8.25 -1.38
CA LYS A 128 -19.71 7.61 -2.45
C LYS A 128 -21.09 7.07 -2.01
N GLY A 129 -21.65 7.61 -0.92
CA GLY A 129 -22.97 7.18 -0.44
C GLY A 129 -23.03 5.70 -0.06
N MET A 130 -21.91 5.10 0.38
CA MET A 130 -21.77 3.66 0.56
C MET A 130 -22.84 3.04 1.48
N PHE A 131 -23.19 3.72 2.57
CA PHE A 131 -24.20 3.24 3.52
C PHE A 131 -25.66 3.37 3.02
N SER A 132 -25.88 4.15 1.96
CA SER A 132 -27.17 4.34 1.30
C SER A 132 -27.25 3.63 -0.06
N ASN A 133 -26.26 2.80 -0.41
CA ASN A 133 -26.30 2.04 -1.64
C ASN A 133 -27.45 1.01 -1.58
N PRO A 134 -28.37 0.99 -2.56
CA PRO A 134 -29.57 0.16 -2.50
C PRO A 134 -29.26 -1.34 -2.48
N VAL A 135 -28.23 -1.79 -3.21
CA VAL A 135 -27.81 -3.20 -3.22
C VAL A 135 -27.34 -3.63 -1.83
N ILE A 136 -26.50 -2.82 -1.19
CA ILE A 136 -25.97 -3.11 0.15
C ILE A 136 -27.09 -3.09 1.19
N GLN A 137 -28.01 -2.13 1.12
CA GLN A 137 -29.15 -2.05 2.05
C GLN A 137 -30.14 -3.20 1.88
N GLU A 138 -30.47 -3.56 0.64
CA GLU A 138 -31.38 -4.67 0.35
C GLU A 138 -30.79 -5.99 0.88
N ILE A 139 -29.51 -6.24 0.62
CA ILE A 139 -28.80 -7.43 1.12
C ILE A 139 -28.79 -7.44 2.64
N GLY A 140 -28.38 -6.34 3.29
CA GLY A 140 -28.39 -6.25 4.75
C GLY A 140 -29.77 -6.48 5.35
N GLY A 141 -30.81 -5.96 4.70
CA GLY A 141 -32.21 -6.16 5.08
C GLY A 141 -32.63 -7.64 5.14
N LYS A 142 -32.14 -8.49 4.23
CA LYS A 142 -32.41 -9.95 4.25
C LYS A 142 -31.94 -10.62 5.55
N TYR A 143 -30.92 -10.05 6.20
CA TYR A 143 -30.31 -10.56 7.42
C TYR A 143 -30.65 -9.75 8.67
N GLY A 144 -31.44 -8.68 8.54
CA GLY A 144 -31.69 -7.73 9.63
C GLY A 144 -30.43 -6.99 10.08
N LYS A 145 -29.44 -6.81 9.18
CA LYS A 145 -28.15 -6.19 9.44
C LYS A 145 -28.02 -4.84 8.74
N SER A 146 -27.21 -3.95 9.32
CA SER A 146 -26.95 -2.63 8.75
C SER A 146 -26.11 -2.73 7.46
N ALA A 147 -26.07 -1.65 6.68
CA ALA A 147 -25.15 -1.56 5.54
C ALA A 147 -23.68 -1.72 5.98
N ALA A 148 -23.29 -1.16 7.14
CA ALA A 148 -21.95 -1.30 7.67
C ALA A 148 -21.60 -2.76 7.99
N GLN A 149 -22.50 -3.48 8.68
CA GLN A 149 -22.33 -4.90 8.98
C GLN A 149 -22.24 -5.75 7.71
N THR A 150 -23.07 -5.44 6.72
CA THR A 150 -23.07 -6.12 5.41
C THR A 150 -21.72 -5.97 4.69
N ILE A 151 -21.16 -4.76 4.69
CA ILE A 151 -19.85 -4.47 4.08
C ILE A 151 -18.72 -5.21 4.80
N LEU A 152 -18.69 -5.18 6.14
CA LEU A 152 -17.68 -5.89 6.91
C LEU A 152 -17.79 -7.40 6.69
N ARG A 153 -19.00 -7.94 6.69
CA ARG A 153 -19.24 -9.37 6.44
C ARG A 153 -18.79 -9.79 5.05
N PHE A 154 -19.05 -8.96 4.04
CA PHE A 154 -18.58 -9.18 2.67
C PHE A 154 -17.05 -9.28 2.60
N LEU A 155 -16.34 -8.34 3.21
CA LEU A 155 -14.87 -8.34 3.22
C LEU A 155 -14.32 -9.55 3.98
N ILE A 156 -14.87 -9.86 5.16
CA ILE A 156 -14.46 -11.02 5.97
C ILE A 156 -14.70 -12.34 5.21
N GLN A 157 -15.86 -12.51 4.56
CA GLN A 157 -16.14 -13.68 3.73
C GLN A 157 -15.29 -13.75 2.46
N SER A 158 -14.71 -12.62 2.04
CA SER A 158 -13.74 -12.55 0.94
C SER A 158 -12.32 -12.81 1.41
N ASP A 159 -12.11 -13.31 2.63
CA ASP A 159 -10.79 -13.60 3.20
C ASP A 159 -9.93 -12.33 3.34
N VAL A 160 -10.57 -11.22 3.75
CA VAL A 160 -9.93 -9.92 3.99
C VAL A 160 -10.12 -9.51 5.45
N VAL A 161 -9.01 -9.27 6.14
CA VAL A 161 -9.01 -8.70 7.50
C VAL A 161 -9.53 -7.27 7.43
N VAL A 162 -10.36 -6.83 8.38
CA VAL A 162 -10.96 -5.49 8.37
C VAL A 162 -10.59 -4.70 9.63
N ILE A 163 -10.29 -3.41 9.46
CA ILE A 163 -9.99 -2.47 10.55
C ILE A 163 -10.90 -1.22 10.51
N PRO A 164 -12.23 -1.36 10.71
CA PRO A 164 -13.14 -0.23 10.67
C PRO A 164 -12.92 0.72 11.86
N LYS A 165 -12.94 2.02 11.59
CA LYS A 165 -12.81 3.06 12.61
C LYS A 165 -14.17 3.63 13.00
N SER A 166 -14.40 3.77 14.30
CA SER A 166 -15.48 4.57 14.87
C SER A 166 -15.01 5.23 16.16
N THR A 167 -15.59 6.38 16.51
CA THR A 167 -15.49 7.01 17.84
C THR A 167 -16.76 6.84 18.65
N HIS A 168 -17.81 6.25 18.07
CA HIS A 168 -19.09 6.00 18.73
C HIS A 168 -19.18 4.55 19.18
N GLN A 169 -19.35 4.32 20.48
CA GLN A 169 -19.39 3.00 21.09
C GLN A 169 -20.45 2.08 20.47
N ALA A 170 -21.66 2.61 20.19
CA ALA A 170 -22.73 1.84 19.55
C ALA A 170 -22.30 1.28 18.18
N ARG A 171 -21.58 2.07 17.38
CA ARG A 171 -21.04 1.61 16.09
C ARG A 171 -19.87 0.64 16.25
N MET A 172 -19.08 0.76 17.32
CA MET A 172 -18.05 -0.24 17.60
C MET A 172 -18.70 -1.60 17.88
N ALA A 173 -19.72 -1.63 18.74
CA ALA A 173 -20.48 -2.85 19.02
C ALA A 173 -21.15 -3.41 17.76
N GLU A 174 -21.79 -2.57 16.95
CA GLU A 174 -22.38 -2.96 15.66
C GLU A 174 -21.33 -3.56 14.70
N ASN A 175 -20.16 -2.95 14.59
CA ASN A 175 -19.08 -3.43 13.72
C ASN A 175 -18.48 -4.78 14.18
N PHE A 176 -18.56 -5.09 15.48
CA PHE A 176 -18.14 -6.40 16.01
C PHE A 176 -19.20 -7.49 15.79
N ASP A 177 -20.47 -7.12 15.68
CA ASP A 177 -21.62 -8.03 15.53
C ASP A 177 -21.82 -8.47 14.07
N VAL A 178 -20.79 -9.10 13.49
CA VAL A 178 -20.74 -9.51 12.06
C VAL A 178 -20.40 -10.99 11.87
N PHE A 179 -20.38 -11.76 12.95
CA PHE A 179 -20.01 -13.19 12.93
C PHE A 179 -21.20 -14.13 13.13
N ASP A 180 -22.39 -13.60 13.39
CA ASP A 180 -23.64 -14.33 13.63
C ASP A 180 -24.48 -14.55 12.35
N PHE A 181 -24.00 -14.10 11.19
CA PHE A 181 -24.65 -14.29 9.90
C PHE A 181 -23.64 -14.55 8.78
N SER A 182 -24.13 -15.01 7.63
CA SER A 182 -23.34 -15.17 6.42
C SER A 182 -24.13 -14.76 5.18
N LEU A 183 -23.51 -13.97 4.31
CA LEU A 183 -24.01 -13.62 2.99
C LEU A 183 -24.02 -14.86 2.09
N SER A 184 -25.11 -15.04 1.34
CA SER A 184 -25.19 -16.10 0.33
C SER A 184 -24.25 -15.80 -0.84
N GLU A 185 -23.92 -16.81 -1.66
CA GLU A 185 -23.08 -16.58 -2.85
C GLU A 185 -23.72 -15.57 -3.81
N ALA A 186 -25.05 -15.57 -3.93
CA ALA A 186 -25.77 -14.59 -4.76
C ALA A 186 -25.63 -13.15 -4.21
N ASP A 187 -25.63 -12.98 -2.89
CA ASP A 187 -25.43 -11.67 -2.26
C ASP A 187 -23.96 -11.22 -2.39
N MET A 188 -23.02 -12.14 -2.21
CA MET A 188 -21.59 -11.88 -2.44
C MET A 188 -21.36 -11.42 -3.88
N GLU A 189 -21.94 -12.10 -4.88
CA GLU A 189 -21.82 -11.75 -6.29
C GLU A 189 -22.45 -10.39 -6.62
N ALA A 190 -23.62 -10.10 -6.04
CA ALA A 190 -24.25 -8.78 -6.19
C ALA A 190 -23.36 -7.65 -5.66
N ILE A 191 -22.65 -7.86 -4.54
CA ILE A 191 -21.68 -6.87 -4.02
C ILE A 191 -20.42 -6.83 -4.89
N ARG A 192 -19.94 -7.96 -5.42
CA ARG A 192 -18.82 -7.98 -6.39
C ARG A 192 -19.10 -7.10 -7.61
N GLY A 193 -20.35 -7.09 -8.08
CA GLY A 193 -20.81 -6.23 -9.17
C GLY A 193 -20.73 -4.71 -8.90
N LEU A 194 -20.42 -4.28 -7.67
CA LEU A 194 -20.26 -2.86 -7.31
C LEU A 194 -18.83 -2.33 -7.51
N ASP A 195 -17.85 -3.17 -7.88
CA ASP A 195 -16.47 -2.73 -8.03
C ASP A 195 -16.32 -1.70 -9.17
N GLU A 196 -15.77 -0.53 -8.85
CA GLU A 196 -15.51 0.53 -9.82
C GLU A 196 -14.04 0.52 -10.30
N GLY A 197 -13.18 -0.29 -9.67
CA GLY A 197 -11.75 -0.40 -10.01
C GLY A 197 -10.93 0.87 -9.77
N THR A 198 -11.50 1.91 -9.16
CA THR A 198 -10.82 3.20 -8.94
C THR A 198 -10.84 3.63 -7.47
N SER A 199 -9.70 4.14 -7.01
CA SER A 199 -9.55 4.64 -5.64
C SER A 199 -10.45 5.84 -5.37
N ALA A 200 -11.11 5.86 -4.22
CA ALA A 200 -11.81 7.05 -3.70
C ALA A 200 -10.85 8.09 -3.08
N PHE A 201 -9.53 7.81 -3.15
CA PHE A 201 -8.43 8.57 -2.58
C PHE A 201 -7.31 8.73 -3.62
N LEU A 202 -6.06 8.71 -3.16
CA LEU A 202 -4.86 8.72 -3.99
C LEU A 202 -4.70 7.41 -4.77
N SER A 203 -4.26 7.52 -6.02
CA SER A 203 -3.59 6.42 -6.74
C SER A 203 -2.08 6.49 -6.51
N HIS A 204 -1.49 5.44 -5.92
CA HIS A 204 -0.03 5.36 -5.74
C HIS A 204 0.73 5.12 -7.05
N GLN A 205 0.02 4.99 -8.17
CA GLN A 205 0.57 4.83 -9.51
C GLN A 205 0.40 6.10 -10.37
N ASP A 206 -0.28 7.14 -9.85
CA ASP A 206 -0.48 8.42 -10.56
C ASP A 206 0.58 9.46 -10.10
N PRO A 207 1.58 9.79 -10.95
CA PRO A 207 2.63 10.74 -10.58
C PRO A 207 2.11 12.15 -10.27
N ALA A 208 1.03 12.60 -10.91
CA ALA A 208 0.49 13.94 -10.70
C ALA A 208 -0.14 14.06 -9.30
N GLN A 209 -0.87 13.02 -8.89
CA GLN A 209 -1.43 12.96 -7.54
C GLN A 209 -0.33 12.77 -6.48
N LEU A 210 0.74 12.02 -6.78
CA LEU A 210 1.86 11.84 -5.87
C LEU A 210 2.66 13.14 -5.65
N ASN A 211 2.94 13.89 -6.71
CA ASN A 211 3.67 15.15 -6.63
C ASN A 211 2.91 16.25 -5.87
N SER A 212 1.58 16.16 -5.81
CA SER A 212 0.72 17.08 -5.06
C SER A 212 0.35 16.55 -3.66
N SER A 213 0.79 15.34 -3.31
CA SER A 213 0.52 14.68 -2.04
C SER A 213 1.60 14.99 -1.00
N PRO A 214 1.26 15.06 0.30
CA PRO A 214 2.24 15.18 1.39
C PRO A 214 3.20 13.98 1.52
N LEU A 215 3.06 12.95 0.67
CA LEU A 215 3.99 11.82 0.61
C LEU A 215 5.35 12.18 -0.04
N CYS A 216 5.39 13.16 -0.95
CA CYS A 216 6.61 13.60 -1.62
C CYS A 216 6.97 15.03 -1.19
N THR A 217 7.86 15.19 -0.21
CA THR A 217 8.22 16.51 0.34
C THR A 217 9.65 16.95 0.11
N GLU A 218 10.38 16.36 -0.85
CA GLU A 218 11.73 16.83 -1.17
C GLU A 218 11.83 17.35 -2.60
N GLU A 219 12.16 18.64 -2.73
CA GLU A 219 12.66 19.22 -3.96
C GLU A 219 14.02 18.60 -4.28
N ARG A 220 14.10 17.84 -5.38
CA ARG A 220 15.38 17.37 -5.91
C ARG A 220 16.10 18.55 -6.57
N ASN A 221 17.09 19.11 -5.88
CA ASN A 221 18.04 20.05 -6.46
C ASN A 221 19.06 19.31 -7.33
N GLY A 222 18.67 19.01 -8.56
CA GLY A 222 19.54 18.40 -9.56
C GLY A 222 18.86 18.41 -10.91
N ARG A 223 18.96 19.52 -11.63
CA ARG A 223 18.48 19.58 -13.01
C ARG A 223 19.54 18.93 -13.91
N MET A 224 19.14 17.88 -14.62
CA MET A 224 20.03 17.25 -15.60
C MET A 224 20.30 18.24 -16.74
N ASP A 225 21.56 18.42 -17.10
CA ASP A 225 21.97 19.29 -18.21
C ASP A 225 21.72 18.60 -19.55
N TYR A 226 20.83 19.18 -20.35
CA TYR A 226 20.55 18.71 -21.69
C TYR A 226 21.14 19.67 -22.72
N VAL A 227 21.75 19.11 -23.76
CA VAL A 227 22.25 19.81 -24.94
C VAL A 227 21.51 19.33 -26.17
N GLN A 228 21.46 20.16 -27.21
CA GLN A 228 20.90 19.78 -28.49
C GLN A 228 21.80 18.73 -29.16
N LEU A 229 21.22 17.65 -29.66
CA LEU A 229 21.94 16.60 -30.34
C LEU A 229 22.16 16.99 -31.80
N GLY A 230 23.27 17.68 -32.06
CA GLY A 230 23.61 18.20 -33.39
C GLY A 230 22.52 19.08 -33.98
N GLY A 231 22.20 18.91 -35.26
CA GLY A 231 21.15 19.70 -35.96
C GLY A 231 19.72 19.21 -35.74
N SER A 232 19.46 18.28 -34.81
CA SER A 232 18.12 17.73 -34.56
C SER A 232 17.37 18.51 -33.48
N ASP A 233 16.04 18.35 -33.42
CA ASP A 233 15.21 18.89 -32.33
C ASP A 233 15.32 18.08 -31.02
N ILE A 234 16.20 17.08 -30.97
CA ILE A 234 16.37 16.20 -29.81
C ILE A 234 17.32 16.88 -28.82
N ARG A 235 16.90 16.95 -27.56
CA ARG A 235 17.74 17.33 -26.43
C ARG A 235 18.17 16.07 -25.68
N ALA A 236 19.48 15.85 -25.56
CA ALA A 236 20.06 14.72 -24.84
C ALA A 236 20.91 15.19 -23.66
N SER A 237 20.94 14.42 -22.57
CA SER A 237 21.87 14.70 -21.47
C SER A 237 23.30 14.50 -21.97
N ARG A 238 24.24 15.36 -21.53
CA ARG A 238 25.67 15.20 -21.85
C ARG A 238 26.21 13.82 -21.46
N LEU A 239 25.66 13.20 -20.41
CA LEU A 239 26.00 11.83 -20.00
C LEU A 239 25.62 10.80 -21.07
N CYS A 240 24.45 10.94 -21.70
CA CYS A 240 23.97 10.02 -22.73
C CYS A 240 24.78 10.15 -24.03
N VAL A 241 25.24 11.36 -24.36
CA VAL A 241 26.02 11.59 -25.58
C VAL A 241 27.44 11.03 -25.45
N GLY A 242 28.03 11.08 -24.25
CA GLY A 242 29.33 10.44 -23.98
C GLY A 242 29.33 8.93 -24.22
N CYS A 243 28.20 8.24 -24.06
CA CYS A 243 28.07 6.80 -24.30
C CYS A 243 27.91 6.42 -25.79
N MET A 244 27.69 7.39 -26.69
CA MET A 244 27.51 7.14 -28.12
C MET A 244 28.78 7.40 -28.96
N SER A 245 29.92 7.67 -28.32
CA SER A 245 31.17 8.01 -29.00
C SER A 245 32.04 6.77 -29.28
N PHE A 246 31.58 5.87 -30.15
CA PHE A 246 32.46 4.91 -30.83
C PHE A 246 32.41 5.20 -32.33
N GLY A 247 33.29 6.08 -32.79
CA GLY A 247 33.47 6.43 -34.20
C GLY A 247 34.91 6.87 -34.45
N ASP A 248 35.45 6.48 -35.61
CA ASP A 248 36.81 6.80 -36.04
C ASP A 248 37.01 8.34 -36.11
N PRO A 249 38.00 8.91 -35.38
CA PRO A 249 38.30 10.33 -35.41
C PRO A 249 38.70 10.86 -36.80
N ALA A 250 38.97 9.99 -37.78
CA ALA A 250 39.22 10.38 -39.17
C ALA A 250 37.94 10.65 -39.99
N SER A 251 36.75 10.27 -39.49
CA SER A 251 35.48 10.62 -40.13
C SER A 251 35.06 12.04 -39.73
N LYS A 252 34.81 12.91 -40.72
CA LYS A 252 34.31 14.28 -40.50
C LYS A 252 33.13 14.27 -39.51
N MET A 253 33.10 15.21 -38.56
CA MET A 253 32.05 15.34 -37.53
C MET A 253 30.69 14.93 -38.08
N HIS A 254 30.16 13.81 -37.61
CA HIS A 254 28.82 13.39 -37.97
C HIS A 254 27.83 14.44 -37.47
N ALA A 255 26.69 14.60 -38.17
CA ALA A 255 25.67 15.60 -37.83
C ALA A 255 25.06 15.47 -36.41
N TRP A 256 25.42 14.42 -35.66
CA TRP A 256 25.04 14.15 -34.27
C TRP A 256 26.18 14.43 -33.25
N THR A 257 27.35 14.88 -33.69
CA THR A 257 28.45 15.28 -32.79
C THR A 257 28.05 16.59 -32.09
N LEU A 258 28.31 16.70 -30.79
CA LEU A 258 27.95 17.87 -29.99
C LEU A 258 28.56 19.15 -30.58
N ASP A 259 27.80 20.24 -30.62
CA ASP A 259 28.35 21.58 -30.84
C ASP A 259 29.30 21.96 -29.69
N PRO A 260 30.43 22.64 -29.96
CA PRO A 260 31.41 23.06 -28.96
C PRO A 260 30.82 23.88 -27.80
#